data_AF-A0A369A7J7-F1
#
_entry.id   AF-A0A369A7J7-F1
#
_cell.length_a   1.000
_cell.length_b   1.000
_cell.length_c   1.000
_cell.angle_alpha   90.00
_cell.angle_beta   90.00
_cell.angle_gamma   90.00
#
_symmetry.space_group_name_H-M   'P 1'
#
loop_
_entity.id
_entity.type
_entity.pdbx_description
1 polymer ?
#
loop_
_entity_poly.entity_id
_entity_poly.type
_entity_poly.pdbx_seq_one_letter_code
_entity_poly.pdbx_strand_id
1 'polypeptide(L)'
;MSDLQIRRYLVGTACLIVLVLVYLFQREWFYSGFYDTGASSDKVPDFDPLKFFISKYARFLINDTMALGILWSLFYEKKYMNFAFAVFLVEAIVLMPFYITGVIWFWDSLRWFLSHLHRLVVNPFFMMLLIPAFYYQKNSSAR
;
A
#
# COMPACT_ATOMS: atom_id res chain seq x y z
N MET A 1 12.53 29.25 5.53
CA MET A 1 12.25 27.96 4.88
C MET A 1 12.50 28.17 3.40
N SER A 2 13.31 27.34 2.73
CA SER A 2 13.56 27.54 1.28
C SER A 2 12.33 27.12 0.46
N ASP A 3 12.12 27.71 -0.72
CA ASP A 3 10.99 27.34 -1.61
C ASP A 3 10.92 25.84 -1.90
N LEU A 4 12.08 25.19 -1.98
CA LEU A 4 12.19 23.75 -2.14
C LEU A 4 11.62 22.98 -0.94
N GLN A 5 11.84 23.45 0.29
CA GLN A 5 11.29 22.84 1.50
C GLN A 5 9.76 22.97 1.54
N ILE A 6 9.22 24.14 1.19
CA ILE A 6 7.78 24.37 1.13
C ILE A 6 7.12 23.42 0.13
N ARG A 7 7.67 23.33 -1.09
CA ARG A 7 7.15 22.43 -2.13
C ARG A 7 7.14 20.97 -1.67
N ARG A 8 8.18 20.53 -0.97
CA ARG A 8 8.27 19.17 -0.43
C ARG A 8 7.17 18.88 0.58
N TYR A 9 6.96 19.77 1.56
CA TYR A 9 5.92 19.57 2.58
C TYR A 9 4.51 19.64 1.99
N LEU A 10 4.28 20.50 0.98
CA LEU A 10 3.00 20.54 0.25
C LEU A 10 2.70 19.21 -0.44
N VAL A 11 3.69 18.64 -1.16
CA VAL A 11 3.54 17.33 -1.80
C VAL A 11 3.26 16.23 -0.76
N GLY A 12 4.02 16.18 0.32
CA GLY A 12 3.83 15.18 1.38
C GLY A 12 2.45 15.26 2.02
N THR A 13 1.98 16.47 2.30
CA THR A 13 0.64 16.72 2.86
C THR A 13 -0.46 16.33 1.88
N ALA A 14 -0.32 16.68 0.61
CA ALA A 14 -1.27 16.29 -0.44
C ALA A 14 -1.36 14.76 -0.56
N CYS A 15 -0.22 14.05 -0.59
CA CYS A 15 -0.19 12.60 -0.61
C CYS A 15 -0.86 11.97 0.61
N LEU A 16 -0.65 12.56 1.80
CA LEU A 16 -1.31 12.11 3.03
C LEU A 16 -2.84 12.26 2.94
N ILE A 17 -3.32 13.40 2.44
CA ILE A 17 -4.77 13.64 2.24
C ILE A 17 -5.34 12.59 1.29
N VAL A 18 -4.67 12.32 0.17
CA VAL A 18 -5.12 11.29 -0.79
C VAL A 18 -5.18 9.90 -0.13
N LEU A 19 -4.17 9.52 0.68
CA LEU A 19 -4.21 8.25 1.42
C LEU A 19 -5.41 8.17 2.37
N VAL A 20 -5.71 9.25 3.09
CA VAL A 20 -6.86 9.33 3.98
C VAL A 20 -8.16 9.19 3.19
N LEU A 21 -8.31 9.89 2.06
CA LEU A 21 -9.49 9.79 1.20
C LEU A 21 -9.67 8.37 0.66
N VAL A 22 -8.60 7.75 0.15
CA VAL A 22 -8.64 6.37 -0.36
C VAL A 22 -9.01 5.39 0.76
N TYR A 23 -8.60 5.64 1.99
CA TYR A 23 -9.00 4.83 3.15
C TYR A 23 -10.48 5.02 3.53
N LEU A 24 -10.97 6.26 3.51
CA LEU A 24 -12.36 6.58 3.86
C LEU A 24 -13.35 6.06 2.81
N PHE A 25 -13.09 6.33 1.53
CA PHE A 25 -13.97 5.96 0.41
C PHE A 25 -13.69 4.56 -0.15
N GLN A 26 -13.01 3.72 0.64
CA GLN A 26 -12.54 2.45 0.16
C GLN A 26 -13.65 1.45 -0.18
N ARG A 27 -14.83 1.59 0.45
CA ARG A 27 -15.96 0.67 0.27
C ARG A 27 -16.80 1.07 -0.94
N GLU A 28 -16.79 2.35 -1.27
CA GLU A 28 -17.57 2.98 -2.32
C GLU A 28 -16.82 2.96 -3.65
N TRP A 29 -15.51 3.20 -3.64
CA TRP A 29 -14.69 3.28 -4.86
C TRP A 29 -14.14 1.94 -5.32
N PHE A 30 -14.09 0.95 -4.42
CA PHE A 30 -13.48 -0.35 -4.71
C PHE A 30 -14.44 -1.50 -4.43
N TYR A 31 -14.41 -2.50 -5.30
CA TYR A 31 -15.24 -3.68 -5.24
C TYR A 31 -14.94 -4.48 -3.96
N SER A 32 -15.93 -4.59 -3.07
CA SER A 32 -15.75 -5.20 -1.74
C SER A 32 -15.92 -6.72 -1.72
N GLY A 33 -16.64 -7.31 -2.68
CA GLY A 33 -16.83 -8.75 -2.98
C GLY A 33 -16.85 -9.74 -1.81
N PHE A 34 -15.71 -9.91 -1.13
CA PHE A 34 -15.48 -10.82 -0.02
C PHE A 34 -15.76 -10.26 1.39
N TYR A 35 -15.63 -8.94 1.59
CA TYR A 35 -15.43 -8.37 2.94
C TYR A 35 -16.72 -8.10 3.71
N ASP A 36 -17.85 -7.87 3.03
CA ASP A 36 -19.13 -7.60 3.70
C ASP A 36 -19.84 -8.88 4.16
N THR A 37 -19.49 -10.04 3.61
CA THR A 37 -20.08 -11.35 3.96
C THR A 37 -19.14 -12.23 4.79
N GLY A 38 -17.84 -11.91 4.84
CA GLY A 38 -16.82 -12.73 5.50
C GLY A 38 -16.68 -14.13 4.89
N ALA A 39 -17.12 -14.29 3.64
CA ALA A 39 -17.24 -15.57 2.94
C ALA A 39 -16.21 -15.68 1.81
N SER A 40 -15.79 -16.90 1.48
CA SER A 40 -14.94 -17.19 0.30
C SER A 40 -15.61 -16.78 -1.01
N SER A 41 -14.84 -16.67 -2.09
CA SER A 41 -15.34 -16.38 -3.45
C SER A 41 -16.51 -17.27 -3.83
N ASP A 42 -16.42 -18.54 -3.44
CA ASP A 42 -17.39 -19.58 -3.76
C ASP A 42 -18.73 -19.41 -3.02
N LYS A 43 -18.75 -18.56 -2.00
CA LYS A 43 -19.90 -18.30 -1.11
C LYS A 43 -20.53 -16.92 -1.34
N VAL A 44 -19.98 -16.12 -2.25
CA VAL A 44 -20.52 -14.81 -2.62
C VAL A 44 -21.26 -14.95 -3.95
N PRO A 45 -22.60 -14.89 -3.95
CA PRO A 45 -23.35 -14.81 -5.20
C PRO A 45 -22.86 -13.60 -6.00
N ASP A 46 -22.53 -13.81 -7.27
CA ASP A 46 -22.02 -12.77 -8.20
C ASP A 46 -20.59 -12.26 -7.94
N PHE A 47 -19.72 -13.09 -7.37
CA PHE A 47 -18.29 -12.76 -7.31
C PHE A 47 -17.66 -12.65 -8.71
N ASP A 48 -17.08 -11.48 -9.02
CA ASP A 48 -16.35 -11.22 -10.26
C ASP A 48 -14.84 -11.11 -9.96
N PRO A 49 -14.03 -12.15 -10.28
CA PRO A 49 -12.60 -12.18 -9.98
C PRO A 49 -11.81 -11.05 -10.66
N LEU A 50 -12.23 -10.66 -11.86
CA LEU A 50 -11.54 -9.64 -12.65
C LEU A 50 -11.80 -8.24 -12.06
N LYS A 51 -13.05 -7.93 -11.70
CA LYS A 51 -13.37 -6.69 -10.97
C LYS A 51 -12.65 -6.62 -9.64
N PHE A 52 -12.60 -7.73 -8.89
CA PHE A 52 -11.85 -7.81 -7.64
C PHE A 52 -10.36 -7.52 -7.83
N PHE A 53 -9.73 -8.20 -8.80
CA PHE A 53 -8.32 -8.01 -9.12
C PHE A 53 -8.02 -6.54 -9.47
N ILE A 54 -8.73 -5.98 -10.46
CA ILE A 54 -8.51 -4.60 -10.92
C ILE A 54 -8.69 -3.62 -9.76
N SER A 55 -9.74 -3.82 -8.96
CA SER A 55 -10.05 -2.92 -7.87
C SER A 55 -8.98 -2.95 -6.76
N LYS A 56 -8.51 -4.14 -6.38
CA LYS A 56 -7.42 -4.28 -5.41
C LYS A 56 -6.10 -3.74 -5.95
N TYR A 57 -5.80 -3.99 -7.21
CA TYR A 57 -4.57 -3.54 -7.85
C TYR A 57 -4.53 -2.02 -8.04
N ALA A 58 -5.66 -1.41 -8.44
CA ALA A 58 -5.78 0.04 -8.55
C ALA A 58 -5.55 0.71 -7.19
N ARG A 59 -6.16 0.18 -6.12
CA ARG A 59 -5.96 0.69 -4.76
C ARG A 59 -4.50 0.56 -4.31
N PHE A 60 -3.91 -0.61 -4.55
CA PHE A 60 -2.51 -0.88 -4.28
C PHE A 60 -1.60 0.17 -4.93
N LEU A 61 -1.74 0.38 -6.25
CA LEU A 61 -0.94 1.37 -6.98
C LEU A 61 -1.11 2.80 -6.45
N ILE A 62 -2.33 3.22 -6.11
CA ILE A 62 -2.58 4.55 -5.55
C ILE A 62 -1.87 4.70 -4.21
N ASN A 63 -2.03 3.72 -3.32
CA ASN A 63 -1.43 3.75 -1.99
C ASN A 63 0.10 3.79 -2.05
N ASP A 64 0.70 2.96 -2.90
CA ASP A 64 2.15 2.90 -3.12
C ASP A 64 2.70 4.20 -3.70
N THR A 65 2.01 4.76 -4.68
CA THR A 65 2.42 6.03 -5.29
C THR A 65 2.40 7.16 -4.27
N MET A 66 1.34 7.24 -3.45
CA MET A 66 1.25 8.25 -2.40
C MET A 66 2.28 8.01 -1.29
N ALA A 67 2.53 6.75 -0.94
CA ALA A 67 3.55 6.37 0.03
C ALA A 67 4.96 6.77 -0.41
N LEU A 68 5.32 6.53 -1.68
CA LEU A 68 6.56 7.00 -2.27
C LEU A 68 6.63 8.53 -2.29
N GLY A 69 5.52 9.22 -2.56
CA GLY A 69 5.43 10.68 -2.48
C GLY A 69 5.71 11.24 -1.08
N ILE A 70 5.23 10.57 -0.03
CA ILE A 70 5.52 10.93 1.37
C ILE A 70 6.99 10.67 1.69
N LEU A 71 7.53 9.51 1.31
CA LEU A 71 8.95 9.20 1.51
C LEU A 71 9.86 10.20 0.78
N TRP A 72 9.50 10.59 -0.45
CA TRP A 72 10.18 11.63 -1.20
C TRP A 72 10.16 12.99 -0.46
N SER A 73 9.00 13.36 0.07
CA SER A 73 8.83 14.59 0.86
C SER A 73 9.77 14.62 2.06
N LEU A 74 9.83 13.53 2.82
CA LEU A 74 10.61 13.42 4.06
C LEU A 74 12.11 13.32 3.80
N PHE A 75 12.54 12.44 2.90
CA PHE A 75 13.93 12.05 2.78
C PHE A 75 14.67 12.68 1.60
N TYR A 76 13.99 12.99 0.48
CA TYR A 76 14.47 13.64 -0.77
C TYR A 76 15.72 13.08 -1.45
N GLU A 77 16.67 12.49 -0.72
CA GLU A 77 17.90 11.90 -1.23
C GLU A 77 17.57 10.66 -2.07
N LYS A 78 18.17 10.58 -3.26
CA LYS A 78 17.94 9.48 -4.22
C LYS A 78 18.18 8.10 -3.63
N LYS A 79 19.13 7.95 -2.69
CA LYS A 79 19.46 6.66 -2.06
C LYS A 79 18.26 6.03 -1.34
N TYR A 80 17.50 6.84 -0.59
CA TYR A 80 16.31 6.37 0.11
C TYR A 80 15.19 6.04 -0.86
N MET A 81 15.08 6.82 -1.94
CA MET A 81 14.04 6.60 -2.94
C MET A 81 14.28 5.37 -3.80
N ASN A 82 15.51 5.10 -4.17
CA ASN A 82 15.85 3.86 -4.88
C ASN A 82 15.59 2.63 -4.00
N PHE A 83 15.92 2.71 -2.71
CA PHE A 83 15.64 1.61 -1.77
C PHE A 83 14.14 1.40 -1.58
N ALA A 84 13.38 2.47 -1.33
CA ALA A 84 11.93 2.38 -1.22
C ALA A 84 11.33 1.80 -2.50
N PHE A 85 11.68 2.34 -3.67
CA PHE A 85 11.18 1.84 -4.95
C PHE A 85 11.45 0.34 -5.13
N ALA A 86 12.64 -0.15 -4.74
CA ALA A 86 12.94 -1.59 -4.78
C ALA A 86 12.04 -2.41 -3.85
N VAL A 87 11.77 -1.94 -2.63
CA VAL A 87 10.86 -2.60 -1.67
C VAL A 87 9.44 -2.65 -2.23
N PHE A 88 8.91 -1.52 -2.69
CA PHE A 88 7.59 -1.41 -3.29
C PHE A 88 7.47 -2.23 -4.60
N LEU A 89 8.56 -2.38 -5.35
CA LEU A 89 8.58 -3.24 -6.54
C LEU A 89 8.48 -4.73 -6.17
N VAL A 90 9.19 -5.16 -5.13
CA VAL A 90 9.07 -6.53 -4.58
C VAL A 90 7.66 -6.76 -4.05
N GLU A 91 7.08 -5.77 -3.38
CA GLU A 91 5.69 -5.81 -2.95
C GLU A 91 4.72 -6.01 -4.13
N ALA A 92 4.88 -5.23 -5.20
CA ALA A 92 4.04 -5.30 -6.39
C ALA A 92 4.18 -6.62 -7.16
N ILE A 93 5.39 -7.17 -7.30
CA ILE A 93 5.66 -8.34 -8.15
C ILE A 93 5.51 -9.65 -7.39
N VAL A 94 5.82 -9.67 -6.09
CA VAL A 94 5.85 -10.90 -5.29
C VAL A 94 4.65 -10.96 -4.36
N LEU A 95 4.51 -9.96 -3.48
CA LEU A 95 3.51 -10.02 -2.41
C LEU A 95 2.09 -9.85 -2.95
N MET A 96 1.86 -8.98 -3.93
CA MET A 96 0.53 -8.73 -4.46
C MET A 96 -0.04 -9.93 -5.25
N PRO A 97 0.69 -10.58 -6.17
CA PRO A 97 0.22 -11.82 -6.81
C PRO A 97 0.03 -12.96 -5.81
N PHE A 98 0.94 -13.10 -4.85
CA PHE A 98 0.80 -14.10 -3.78
C PHE A 98 -0.46 -13.88 -2.94
N TYR A 99 -0.73 -12.62 -2.57
CA TYR A 99 -1.94 -12.26 -1.84
C TYR A 99 -3.21 -12.55 -2.66
N ILE A 100 -3.27 -12.16 -3.93
CA ILE A 100 -4.45 -12.38 -4.78
C ILE A 100 -4.72 -13.87 -4.97
N THR A 101 -3.69 -14.64 -5.32
CA THR A 101 -3.82 -16.09 -5.51
C THR A 101 -4.25 -16.78 -4.21
N GLY A 102 -3.67 -16.37 -3.08
CA GLY A 102 -4.09 -16.81 -1.75
C GLY A 102 -5.56 -16.55 -1.46
N VAL A 103 -6.06 -15.34 -1.77
CA VAL A 103 -7.47 -14.98 -1.54
C VAL A 103 -8.42 -15.74 -2.45
N ILE A 104 -8.07 -15.95 -3.72
CA ILE A 104 -8.98 -16.62 -4.67
C ILE A 104 -9.08 -18.12 -4.36
N TRP A 105 -7.96 -18.79 -4.05
CA TRP A 105 -7.92 -20.25 -4.00
C TRP A 105 -7.87 -20.82 -2.58
N PHE A 106 -7.44 -20.04 -1.59
CA PHE A 106 -7.11 -20.55 -0.25
C PHE A 106 -7.73 -19.73 0.89
N TRP A 107 -8.78 -18.95 0.61
CA TRP A 107 -9.38 -18.05 1.61
C TRP A 107 -9.84 -18.78 2.87
N ASP A 108 -10.64 -19.84 2.74
CA ASP A 108 -11.19 -20.56 3.92
C ASP A 108 -10.06 -21.14 4.80
N SER A 109 -9.02 -21.71 4.19
CA SER A 109 -7.91 -22.36 4.91
C SER A 109 -6.92 -21.37 5.52
N LEU A 110 -6.66 -20.26 4.86
CA LEU A 110 -5.61 -19.29 5.22
C LEU A 110 -6.17 -17.92 5.64
N ARG A 111 -7.47 -17.84 5.97
CA ARG A 111 -8.17 -16.57 6.26
C ARG A 111 -7.42 -15.65 7.21
N TRP A 112 -6.93 -16.20 8.32
CA TRP A 112 -6.15 -15.44 9.31
C TRP A 112 -4.90 -14.84 8.70
N PHE A 113 -4.11 -15.65 8.01
CA PHE A 113 -2.87 -15.22 7.37
C PHE A 113 -3.12 -14.20 6.25
N LEU A 114 -4.09 -14.46 5.36
CA LEU A 114 -4.45 -13.58 4.25
C LEU A 114 -4.99 -12.23 4.73
N SER A 115 -5.68 -12.18 5.86
CA SER A 115 -6.12 -10.93 6.48
C SER A 115 -4.95 -10.10 7.04
N HIS A 116 -3.88 -10.75 7.50
CA HIS A 116 -2.65 -10.05 7.90
C HIS A 116 -1.86 -9.57 6.68
N LEU A 117 -1.73 -10.43 5.65
CA LEU A 117 -1.12 -10.03 4.39
C LEU A 117 -1.87 -8.90 3.69
N HIS A 118 -3.20 -8.89 3.74
CA HIS A 118 -3.99 -7.79 3.17
C HIS A 118 -3.57 -6.43 3.73
N ARG A 119 -3.32 -6.35 5.04
CA ARG A 119 -2.84 -5.13 5.69
C ARG A 119 -1.41 -4.77 5.35
N LEU A 120 -0.59 -5.76 5.05
CA LEU A 120 0.80 -5.55 4.65
C LEU A 120 0.88 -5.03 3.20
N VAL A 121 0.06 -5.58 2.30
CA VAL A 121 0.13 -5.32 0.86
C VAL A 121 -0.76 -4.15 0.43
N VAL A 122 -1.99 -4.05 0.95
CA VAL A 122 -2.96 -3.07 0.43
C VAL A 122 -2.90 -1.75 1.19
N ASN A 123 -2.38 -1.73 2.43
CA ASN A 123 -2.18 -0.49 3.17
C ASN A 123 -0.73 -0.02 3.03
N PRO A 124 -0.42 1.26 3.24
CA PRO A 124 0.94 1.80 3.11
C PRO A 124 1.84 1.39 4.30
N PHE A 125 1.89 0.10 4.64
CA PHE A 125 2.60 -0.46 5.78
C PHE A 125 4.12 -0.39 5.58
N PHE A 126 4.62 -0.71 4.39
CA PHE A 126 6.05 -0.58 4.11
C PHE A 126 6.55 0.86 4.24
N MET A 127 5.77 1.87 3.86
CA MET A 127 6.12 3.26 4.16
C MET A 127 6.30 3.48 5.65
N MET A 128 5.37 3.01 6.48
CA MET A 128 5.45 3.16 7.94
C MET A 128 6.70 2.48 8.53
N LEU A 129 7.16 1.37 7.93
CA LEU A 129 8.40 0.70 8.30
C LEU A 129 9.65 1.43 7.80
N LEU A 130 9.60 1.96 6.58
CA LEU A 130 10.74 2.61 5.95
C LEU A 130 11.05 3.97 6.56
N ILE A 131 10.04 4.72 7.02
CA ILE A 131 10.24 6.01 7.69
C ILE A 131 11.22 5.89 8.88
N PRO A 132 10.97 5.07 9.92
CA PRO A 132 11.89 4.93 11.05
C PRO A 132 13.23 4.32 10.63
N ALA A 133 13.24 3.36 9.68
CA ALA A 133 14.48 2.76 9.18
C ALA A 133 15.40 3.81 8.52
N PHE A 134 14.84 4.67 7.67
CA PHE A 134 15.58 5.74 7.02
C PHE A 134 16.02 6.83 7.99
N TYR A 135 15.19 7.17 9.00
CA TYR A 135 15.62 8.06 10.07
C TYR A 135 16.81 7.49 10.84
N TYR A 136 16.79 6.20 11.19
CA TYR A 136 17.89 5.53 11.86
C TYR A 136 19.17 5.52 11.01
N GLN A 137 19.05 5.17 9.73
CA GLN A 137 20.18 5.16 8.80
C GLN A 137 20.77 6.57 8.63
N LYS A 138 19.92 7.58 8.44
CA LYS A 138 20.36 8.97 8.29
C LYS A 138 21.14 9.47 9.50
N ASN A 139 20.68 9.15 10.70
CA ASN A 139 21.30 9.59 11.94
C ASN A 139 22.61 8.83 12.23
N SER A 140 22.68 7.56 11.83
CA SER A 140 23.88 6.73 11.99
C SER A 140 25.00 7.12 11.01
N SER A 141 24.67 7.53 9.79
CA SER A 141 25.65 8.00 8.80
C SER A 141 26.16 9.43 9.05
N ALA A 142 25.54 10.17 9.98
CA ALA A 142 25.95 11.52 10.37
C ALA A 142 26.90 11.53 11.60
N ARG A 143 27.11 10.37 12.22
CA ARG A 143 28.18 10.11 13.19
C ARG A 143 29.39 9.54 12.46
#